data_AF-A0A970IU51-F1
#
_entry.id   AF-A0A970IU51-F1
#
_cell.length_a   1.000
_cell.length_b   1.000
_cell.length_c   1.000
_cell.angle_alpha   90.00
_cell.angle_beta   90.00
_cell.angle_gamma   90.00
#
_symmetry.space_group_name_H-M   'P 1'
#
loop_
_entity.id
_entity.type
_entity.pdbx_description
1 polymer ?
#
loop_
_entity_poly.entity_id
_entity_poly.type
_entity_poly.pdbx_seq_one_letter_code
_entity_poly.pdbx_strand_id
1 'polypeptide(L)'
;RKVDFGNIEQTVEWFERKIPENDFPADGLVLVYDDIAYGESLGTTAKFPRDAIAFKWMDETKETRLLEIEWSASRTGLINPIAIFEPVELEGTTVKRASLHNISIMESLELGIGDMIGVYKANMIIPQVSENFTRSGTVKIPSNCPVCGEGTSVRQENGIKFLYCMNKDCLAKQIKSFTHFVSRDAMGIDGLSEATIEKFIAKGFIKEYADIYRIEKYRDEIVDMEGFGEKSFRNLVNSINKSRKTNAVRLLYGLGIPNIGLSNAKLICSHFSYDWNRIENAAFEELISIKGIGEVMAGEYVKFFSSERNRRLINNLLQELELEKAEVSGEDQIFKDITFVITGQVYNYKNRGELKRAIEGKGGKVTDSVTSNTDYLINNDILSNSAKNRKAKELGIKIIDEAAFIEWLNGGIQP
;
A
#
# COMPACT_ATOMS: atom_id res chain seq x y z
N ARG A 1 39.17 8.35 -20.84
CA ARG A 1 39.01 9.51 -21.77
C ARG A 1 38.94 10.75 -20.90
N LYS A 2 39.68 11.82 -21.23
CA LYS A 2 39.50 13.09 -20.50
C LYS A 2 38.21 13.72 -21.00
N VAL A 3 37.28 13.99 -20.09
CA VAL A 3 35.99 14.61 -20.41
C VAL A 3 36.09 16.11 -20.20
N ASP A 4 35.62 16.90 -21.15
CA ASP A 4 35.61 18.36 -21.09
C ASP A 4 34.33 18.91 -21.72
N PHE A 5 34.17 20.24 -21.67
CA PHE A 5 32.99 20.93 -22.19
C PHE A 5 32.71 20.61 -23.68
N GLY A 6 33.75 20.39 -24.50
CA GLY A 6 33.58 20.13 -25.93
C GLY A 6 33.20 18.70 -26.26
N ASN A 7 33.31 17.76 -25.30
CA ASN A 7 33.12 16.33 -25.56
C ASN A 7 32.20 15.60 -24.57
N ILE A 8 31.63 16.30 -23.58
CA ILE A 8 30.80 15.69 -22.54
C ILE A 8 29.57 14.97 -23.11
N GLU A 9 28.85 15.61 -24.04
CA GLU A 9 27.68 15.01 -24.70
C GLU A 9 28.04 13.72 -25.44
N GLN A 10 29.10 13.78 -26.26
CA GLN A 10 29.60 12.61 -27.01
C GLN A 10 30.09 11.48 -26.09
N THR A 11 30.61 11.82 -24.90
CA THR A 11 31.06 10.83 -23.92
C THR A 11 29.89 10.16 -23.22
N VAL A 12 28.84 10.93 -22.89
CA VAL A 12 27.58 10.40 -22.34
C VAL A 12 26.93 9.44 -23.35
N GLU A 13 26.78 9.86 -24.61
CA GLU A 13 26.23 9.00 -25.68
C GLU A 13 27.07 7.74 -25.92
N TRP A 14 28.41 7.86 -25.88
CA TRP A 14 29.30 6.71 -26.02
C TRP A 14 29.08 5.70 -24.88
N PHE A 15 28.91 6.19 -23.65
CA PHE A 15 28.70 5.33 -22.49
C PHE A 15 27.34 4.63 -22.57
N GLU A 16 26.28 5.35 -22.91
CA GLU A 16 24.93 4.80 -23.12
C GLU A 16 24.95 3.63 -24.12
N ARG A 17 25.61 3.81 -25.28
CA ARG A 17 25.74 2.74 -26.29
C ARG A 17 26.53 1.53 -25.83
N LYS A 18 27.38 1.67 -24.80
CA LYS A 18 28.19 0.58 -24.24
C LYS A 18 27.51 -0.19 -23.11
N ILE A 19 26.44 0.35 -22.52
CA ILE A 19 25.70 -0.33 -21.44
C ILE A 19 25.24 -1.75 -21.82
N PRO A 20 24.72 -2.02 -23.04
CA PRO A 20 24.30 -3.38 -23.40
C PRO A 20 25.45 -4.40 -23.41
N GLU A 21 26.70 -3.95 -23.50
CA GLU A 21 27.89 -4.81 -23.47
C GLU A 21 28.45 -5.03 -22.05
N ASN A 22 27.92 -4.32 -21.03
CA ASN A 22 28.41 -4.45 -19.66
C ASN A 22 27.80 -5.68 -18.97
N ASP A 23 28.59 -6.33 -18.11
CA ASP A 23 28.15 -7.45 -17.27
C ASP A 23 27.22 -7.03 -16.12
N PHE A 24 26.87 -5.75 -16.02
CA PHE A 24 26.06 -5.17 -14.94
C PHE A 24 25.09 -4.10 -15.47
N PRO A 25 23.89 -4.00 -14.89
CA PRO A 25 22.91 -2.98 -15.26
C PRO A 25 23.37 -1.59 -14.79
N ALA A 26 23.08 -0.56 -15.59
CA ALA A 26 23.34 0.84 -15.26
C ALA A 26 22.12 1.70 -15.61
N ASP A 27 21.55 2.43 -14.64
CA ASP A 27 20.34 3.26 -14.79
C ASP A 27 20.65 4.74 -15.09
N GLY A 28 21.93 5.09 -15.21
CA GLY A 28 22.39 6.45 -15.52
C GLY A 28 23.90 6.60 -15.43
N LEU A 29 24.33 7.85 -15.44
CA LEU A 29 25.67 8.31 -15.09
C LEU A 29 25.61 9.25 -13.88
N VAL A 30 26.72 9.32 -13.15
CA VAL A 30 26.95 10.42 -12.21
C VAL A 30 27.96 11.36 -12.86
N LEU A 31 27.53 12.58 -13.16
CA LEU A 31 28.41 13.64 -13.69
C LEU A 31 28.89 14.47 -12.51
N VAL A 32 30.20 14.59 -12.34
CA VAL A 32 30.85 15.29 -11.21
C VAL A 32 31.88 16.29 -11.76
N TYR A 33 32.10 17.40 -11.07
CA TYR A 33 33.24 18.28 -11.38
C TYR A 33 34.57 17.56 -11.14
N ASP A 34 35.51 17.70 -12.07
CA ASP A 34 36.85 17.13 -11.98
C ASP A 34 37.72 17.88 -10.94
N ASP A 35 37.45 19.18 -10.71
CA ASP A 35 38.11 19.98 -9.69
C ASP A 35 37.46 19.75 -8.32
N ILE A 36 38.17 18.98 -7.48
CA ILE A 36 37.73 18.61 -6.13
C ILE A 36 37.57 19.83 -5.23
N ALA A 37 38.52 20.76 -5.24
CA ALA A 37 38.50 21.92 -4.35
C ALA A 37 37.34 22.86 -4.71
N TYR A 38 37.10 23.04 -6.01
CA TYR A 38 35.93 23.76 -6.49
C TYR A 38 34.63 23.04 -6.12
N GLY A 39 34.54 21.72 -6.32
CA GLY A 39 33.37 20.91 -5.97
C GLY A 39 33.00 21.02 -4.49
N GLU A 40 33.97 20.88 -3.60
CA GLU A 40 33.78 21.04 -2.15
C GLU A 40 33.29 22.45 -1.78
N SER A 41 33.78 23.49 -2.47
CA SER A 41 33.40 24.89 -2.22
C SER A 41 31.93 25.20 -2.54
N LEU A 42 31.31 24.43 -3.47
CA LEU A 42 29.91 24.58 -3.83
C LEU A 42 28.98 24.09 -2.72
N GLY A 43 29.49 23.24 -1.83
CA GLY A 43 28.75 22.62 -0.75
C GLY A 43 27.64 21.70 -1.25
N THR A 44 26.69 21.41 -0.39
CA THR A 44 25.58 20.49 -0.68
C THR A 44 24.24 21.21 -0.53
N THR A 45 23.23 20.73 -1.24
CA THR A 45 21.86 20.92 -0.75
C THR A 45 21.64 19.92 0.38
N ALA A 46 20.64 20.18 1.20
CA ALA A 46 19.85 19.16 1.90
C ALA A 46 20.14 17.68 1.55
N LYS A 47 19.85 17.30 0.31
CA LYS A 47 19.78 15.89 -0.10
C LYS A 47 20.85 15.48 -1.11
N PHE A 48 21.41 16.44 -1.84
CA PHE A 48 22.29 16.17 -2.97
C PHE A 48 23.47 17.15 -2.98
N PRO A 49 24.67 16.67 -3.29
CA PRO A 49 25.84 17.53 -3.40
C PRO A 49 25.69 18.42 -4.66
N ARG A 50 26.20 19.67 -4.61
CA ARG A 50 26.01 20.62 -5.71
C ARG A 50 27.00 20.45 -6.85
N ASP A 51 28.01 19.64 -6.62
CA ASP A 51 29.09 19.32 -7.55
C ASP A 51 28.84 18.05 -8.36
N ALA A 52 27.73 17.34 -8.11
CA ALA A 52 27.36 16.14 -8.83
C ALA A 52 25.87 16.08 -9.19
N ILE A 53 25.58 15.47 -10.34
CA ILE A 53 24.22 15.16 -10.78
C ILE A 53 24.13 13.71 -11.24
N ALA A 54 23.07 13.01 -10.81
CA ALA A 54 22.68 11.74 -11.39
C ALA A 54 21.93 12.00 -12.70
N PHE A 55 22.62 11.82 -13.82
CA PHE A 55 22.05 11.85 -15.16
C PHE A 55 21.42 10.49 -15.45
N LYS A 56 20.12 10.35 -15.22
CA LYS A 56 19.39 9.12 -15.51
C LYS A 56 19.07 9.02 -16.99
N TRP A 57 19.11 7.81 -17.52
CA TRP A 57 18.62 7.55 -18.88
C TRP A 57 17.11 7.83 -18.94
N MET A 58 16.63 8.23 -20.10
CA MET A 58 15.19 8.32 -20.32
C MET A 58 14.59 6.93 -20.16
N ASP A 59 13.48 6.80 -19.42
CA ASP A 59 12.79 5.52 -19.27
C ASP A 59 12.54 4.95 -20.68
N GLU A 60 12.96 3.70 -20.90
CA GLU A 60 12.76 3.03 -22.17
C GLU A 60 11.25 2.96 -22.42
N THR A 61 10.78 3.76 -23.38
CA THR A 61 9.39 3.70 -23.83
C THR A 61 9.34 2.82 -25.06
N LYS A 62 8.45 1.84 -25.04
CA LYS A 62 8.16 1.00 -26.20
C LYS A 62 6.77 1.28 -26.72
N GLU A 63 6.65 1.35 -28.03
CA GLU A 63 5.36 1.36 -28.69
C GLU A 63 4.81 -0.07 -28.74
N THR A 64 3.52 -0.20 -28.45
CA THR A 64 2.80 -1.47 -28.51
C THR A 64 1.34 -1.22 -28.87
N ARG A 65 0.65 -2.26 -29.33
CA ARG A 65 -0.77 -2.19 -29.63
C ARG A 65 -1.61 -2.53 -28.40
N LEU A 66 -2.55 -1.66 -28.06
CA LEU A 66 -3.55 -1.92 -27.03
C LEU A 66 -4.53 -3.00 -27.52
N LEU A 67 -4.62 -4.12 -26.80
CA LEU A 67 -5.46 -5.27 -27.17
C LEU A 67 -6.82 -5.23 -26.47
N GLU A 68 -6.84 -4.94 -25.17
CA GLU A 68 -8.06 -4.87 -24.39
C GLU A 68 -7.89 -3.98 -23.15
N ILE A 69 -9.01 -3.54 -22.59
CA ILE A 69 -9.07 -2.97 -21.24
C ILE A 69 -9.75 -3.98 -20.32
N GLU A 70 -8.98 -4.54 -19.40
CA GLU A 70 -9.50 -5.39 -18.34
C GLU A 70 -9.99 -4.51 -17.17
N TRP A 71 -11.18 -4.81 -16.66
CA TRP A 71 -11.82 -4.06 -15.57
C TRP A 71 -11.74 -4.84 -14.26
N SER A 72 -10.74 -4.53 -13.44
CA SER A 72 -10.43 -5.28 -12.22
C SER A 72 -11.16 -4.72 -11.00
N ALA A 73 -12.07 -5.51 -10.42
CA ALA A 73 -12.84 -5.12 -9.24
C ALA A 73 -12.06 -5.40 -7.92
N SER A 74 -12.14 -4.46 -6.98
CA SER A 74 -11.51 -4.55 -5.65
C SER A 74 -12.50 -4.86 -4.52
N ARG A 75 -12.00 -5.10 -3.30
CA ARG A 75 -12.83 -5.34 -2.09
C ARG A 75 -13.86 -4.27 -1.80
N THR A 76 -13.55 -3.00 -2.09
CA THR A 76 -14.47 -1.87 -1.84
C THR A 76 -15.48 -1.68 -2.97
N GLY A 77 -15.32 -2.42 -4.06
CA GLY A 77 -16.11 -2.26 -5.29
C GLY A 77 -15.51 -1.29 -6.29
N LEU A 78 -14.41 -0.62 -5.97
CA LEU A 78 -13.68 0.17 -6.97
C LEU A 78 -13.22 -0.78 -8.09
N ILE A 79 -13.53 -0.41 -9.33
CA ILE A 79 -13.17 -1.14 -10.55
C ILE A 79 -12.10 -0.32 -11.27
N ASN A 80 -10.88 -0.86 -11.36
CA ASN A 80 -9.75 -0.18 -11.99
C ASN A 80 -9.57 -0.67 -13.43
N PRO A 81 -9.37 0.24 -14.40
CA PRO A 81 -9.00 -0.13 -15.75
C PRO A 81 -7.53 -0.56 -15.81
N ILE A 82 -7.26 -1.67 -16.51
CA ILE A 82 -5.93 -2.21 -16.77
C ILE A 82 -5.77 -2.36 -18.28
N ALA A 83 -4.76 -1.70 -18.84
CA ALA A 83 -4.42 -1.84 -20.24
C ALA A 83 -3.69 -3.17 -20.46
N ILE A 84 -4.17 -3.96 -21.41
CA ILE A 84 -3.53 -5.20 -21.86
C ILE A 84 -3.10 -4.97 -23.31
N PHE A 85 -1.83 -5.21 -23.59
CA PHE A 85 -1.22 -4.88 -24.88
C PHE A 85 -0.33 -6.00 -25.38
N GLU A 86 0.08 -5.92 -26.64
CA GLU A 86 1.02 -6.87 -27.23
C GLU A 86 2.31 -6.90 -26.39
N PRO A 87 2.82 -8.11 -26.02
CA PRO A 87 3.99 -8.22 -25.17
C PRO A 87 5.19 -7.43 -25.71
N VAL A 88 5.80 -6.62 -24.86
CA VAL A 88 7.03 -5.88 -25.16
C VAL A 88 8.12 -6.19 -24.14
N GLU A 89 9.36 -6.24 -24.61
CA GLU A 89 10.53 -6.28 -23.72
C GLU A 89 10.83 -4.87 -23.23
N LEU A 90 10.78 -4.70 -21.91
CA LEU A 90 11.14 -3.47 -21.22
C LEU A 90 12.11 -3.82 -20.10
N GLU A 91 13.34 -3.29 -20.18
CA GLU A 91 14.38 -3.50 -19.17
C GLU A 91 14.62 -4.99 -18.86
N GLY A 92 14.67 -5.83 -19.91
CA GLY A 92 14.95 -7.26 -19.80
C GLY A 92 13.82 -8.12 -19.22
N THR A 93 12.59 -7.59 -19.12
CA THR A 93 11.41 -8.40 -18.82
C THR A 93 10.29 -8.16 -19.81
N THR A 94 9.58 -9.22 -20.17
CA THR A 94 8.35 -9.13 -20.95
C THR A 94 7.22 -8.51 -20.13
N VAL A 95 6.68 -7.39 -20.61
CA VAL A 95 5.52 -6.70 -20.03
C VAL A 95 4.34 -6.78 -20.99
N LYS A 96 3.15 -7.07 -20.45
CA LYS A 96 1.90 -7.18 -21.23
C LYS A 96 0.70 -6.44 -20.63
N ARG A 97 0.90 -5.82 -19.46
CA ARG A 97 -0.17 -5.18 -18.67
C ARG A 97 0.35 -3.92 -18.00
N ALA A 98 -0.48 -2.87 -17.96
CA ALA A 98 -0.21 -1.66 -17.21
C ALA A 98 -1.49 -1.15 -16.52
N SER A 99 -1.35 -0.65 -15.30
CA SER A 99 -2.46 -0.02 -14.58
C SER A 99 -2.75 1.37 -15.17
N LEU A 100 -4.02 1.66 -15.45
CA LEU A 100 -4.46 3.02 -15.81
C LEU A 100 -4.95 3.82 -14.59
N HIS A 101 -4.93 3.21 -13.40
CA HIS A 101 -5.29 3.77 -12.10
C HIS A 101 -6.76 4.20 -11.92
N ASN A 102 -7.35 4.96 -12.84
CA ASN A 102 -8.72 5.46 -12.75
C ASN A 102 -9.29 5.86 -14.13
N ILE A 103 -10.58 6.24 -14.16
CA ILE A 103 -11.25 6.62 -15.40
C ILE A 103 -10.66 7.91 -15.97
N SER A 104 -10.33 8.89 -15.14
CA SER A 104 -9.82 10.18 -15.61
C SER A 104 -8.52 10.04 -16.41
N ILE A 105 -7.61 9.16 -15.98
CA ILE A 105 -6.37 8.89 -16.73
C ILE A 105 -6.69 8.22 -18.07
N MET A 106 -7.55 7.20 -18.07
CA MET A 106 -7.99 6.50 -19.28
C MET A 106 -8.64 7.46 -20.30
N GLU A 107 -9.53 8.34 -19.83
CA GLU A 107 -10.17 9.38 -20.66
C GLU A 107 -9.14 10.41 -21.16
N SER A 108 -8.19 10.84 -20.32
CA SER A 108 -7.14 11.81 -20.71
C SER A 108 -6.18 11.29 -21.77
N LEU A 109 -5.99 9.96 -21.81
CA LEU A 109 -5.20 9.28 -22.83
C LEU A 109 -6.02 8.95 -24.08
N GLU A 110 -7.32 9.23 -24.10
CA GLU A 110 -8.23 8.98 -25.23
C GLU A 110 -8.07 7.56 -25.80
N LEU A 111 -8.01 6.55 -24.91
CA LEU A 111 -7.69 5.18 -25.30
C LEU A 111 -8.80 4.52 -26.14
N GLY A 112 -8.37 3.72 -27.11
CA GLY A 112 -9.19 2.80 -27.89
C GLY A 112 -8.53 1.46 -28.16
N ILE A 113 -9.33 0.40 -28.27
CA ILE A 113 -8.80 -0.93 -28.60
C ILE A 113 -8.20 -0.90 -30.01
N GLY A 114 -6.97 -1.39 -30.15
CA GLY A 114 -6.19 -1.36 -31.37
C GLY A 114 -5.27 -0.15 -31.53
N ASP A 115 -5.36 0.83 -30.62
CA ASP A 115 -4.50 2.02 -30.62
C ASP A 115 -3.03 1.64 -30.39
N MET A 116 -2.14 2.39 -31.04
CA MET A 116 -0.71 2.38 -30.72
C MET A 116 -0.47 3.26 -29.50
N ILE A 117 0.10 2.66 -28.45
CA ILE A 117 0.37 3.30 -27.16
C ILE A 117 1.85 3.19 -26.80
N GLY A 118 2.35 4.16 -26.05
CA GLY A 118 3.66 4.10 -25.42
C GLY A 118 3.54 3.49 -24.02
N VAL A 119 4.44 2.55 -23.70
CA VAL A 119 4.52 1.92 -22.38
C VAL A 119 5.94 1.98 -21.84
N TYR A 120 6.05 2.19 -20.53
CA TYR A 120 7.32 2.29 -19.80
C TYR A 120 7.17 1.71 -18.40
N LYS A 121 8.28 1.56 -17.66
CA LYS A 121 8.26 1.16 -16.26
C LYS A 121 8.65 2.32 -15.33
N ALA A 122 7.70 2.78 -14.54
CA ALA A 122 7.98 3.75 -13.49
C ALA A 122 8.96 3.15 -12.46
N ASN A 123 10.08 3.83 -12.24
CA ASN A 123 11.18 3.39 -11.38
C ASN A 123 11.72 1.99 -11.73
N MET A 124 11.71 1.61 -13.01
CA MET A 124 12.14 0.30 -13.52
C MET A 124 11.32 -0.91 -13.00
N ILE A 125 10.15 -0.68 -12.39
CA ILE A 125 9.39 -1.75 -11.72
C ILE A 125 7.92 -1.78 -12.17
N ILE A 126 7.22 -0.64 -12.20
CA ILE A 126 5.76 -0.62 -12.36
C ILE A 126 5.40 -0.19 -13.78
N PRO A 127 4.86 -1.07 -14.63
CA PRO A 127 4.43 -0.70 -15.97
C PRO A 127 3.32 0.35 -15.98
N GLN A 128 3.47 1.37 -16.82
CA GLN A 128 2.51 2.43 -17.06
C GLN A 128 2.39 2.74 -18.55
N VAL A 129 1.25 3.30 -18.94
CA VAL A 129 1.06 3.86 -20.29
C VAL A 129 1.55 5.31 -20.25
N SER A 130 2.57 5.64 -21.04
CA SER A 130 3.09 7.01 -21.13
C SER A 130 2.16 7.91 -21.94
N GLU A 131 1.77 7.44 -23.12
CA GLU A 131 0.91 8.18 -24.04
C GLU A 131 0.14 7.25 -24.99
N ASN A 132 -0.84 7.83 -25.66
CA ASN A 132 -1.53 7.22 -26.78
C ASN A 132 -1.25 8.02 -28.05
N PHE A 133 -0.65 7.36 -29.05
CA PHE A 133 -0.31 7.99 -30.33
C PHE A 133 -1.51 8.07 -31.27
N THR A 134 -2.51 7.19 -31.09
CA THR A 134 -3.67 7.09 -31.96
C THR A 134 -4.84 7.95 -31.47
N ARG A 135 -5.06 7.99 -30.16
CA ARG A 135 -6.12 8.79 -29.50
C ARG A 135 -7.52 8.57 -30.07
N SER A 136 -7.92 7.32 -30.28
CA SER A 136 -9.23 7.08 -30.90
C SER A 136 -10.41 7.31 -29.96
N GLY A 137 -10.19 7.27 -28.63
CA GLY A 137 -11.19 7.59 -27.62
C GLY A 137 -12.39 6.62 -27.59
N THR A 138 -12.20 5.38 -28.05
CA THR A 138 -13.31 4.44 -28.27
C THR A 138 -13.61 3.51 -27.07
N VAL A 139 -12.74 3.48 -26.05
CA VAL A 139 -12.98 2.64 -24.86
C VAL A 139 -14.26 3.07 -24.14
N LYS A 140 -15.18 2.12 -23.97
CA LYS A 140 -16.41 2.32 -23.21
C LYS A 140 -16.24 1.90 -21.76
N ILE A 141 -16.68 2.75 -20.85
CA ILE A 141 -16.79 2.42 -19.43
C ILE A 141 -17.96 1.44 -19.27
N PRO A 142 -17.77 0.28 -18.62
CA PRO A 142 -18.81 -0.73 -18.52
C PRO A 142 -19.91 -0.27 -17.57
N SER A 143 -21.17 -0.34 -18.04
CA SER A 143 -22.38 -0.08 -17.25
C SER A 143 -22.71 -1.18 -16.24
N ASN A 144 -22.10 -2.36 -16.43
CA ASN A 144 -22.33 -3.55 -15.63
C ASN A 144 -20.99 -4.07 -15.11
N CYS A 145 -20.98 -4.56 -13.88
CA CYS A 145 -19.79 -5.08 -13.23
C CYS A 145 -19.37 -6.36 -13.96
N PRO A 146 -18.10 -6.49 -14.39
CA PRO A 146 -17.62 -7.65 -15.14
C PRO A 146 -17.65 -8.96 -14.34
N VAL A 147 -17.81 -8.87 -13.02
CA VAL A 147 -17.81 -10.03 -12.11
C VAL A 147 -19.22 -10.51 -11.77
N CYS A 148 -20.13 -9.59 -11.43
CA CYS A 148 -21.47 -9.94 -10.95
C CYS A 148 -22.62 -9.54 -11.88
N GLY A 149 -22.33 -8.86 -13.00
CA GLY A 149 -23.34 -8.39 -13.95
C GLY A 149 -24.20 -7.19 -13.49
N GLU A 150 -24.19 -6.86 -12.20
CA GLU A 150 -24.96 -5.75 -11.63
C GLU A 150 -24.43 -4.36 -12.04
N GLY A 151 -25.27 -3.34 -11.91
CA GLY A 151 -24.95 -1.97 -12.32
C GLY A 151 -23.69 -1.37 -11.69
N THR A 152 -22.96 -0.57 -12.48
CA THR A 152 -21.83 0.24 -12.03
C THR A 152 -22.22 1.71 -11.89
N SER A 153 -21.43 2.49 -11.15
CA SER A 153 -21.61 3.92 -11.00
C SER A 153 -20.25 4.63 -11.05
N VAL A 154 -20.15 5.67 -11.88
CA VAL A 154 -18.99 6.56 -11.89
C VAL A 154 -19.16 7.57 -10.77
N ARG A 155 -18.16 7.70 -9.91
CA ARG A 155 -18.11 8.68 -8.83
C ARG A 155 -16.94 9.62 -9.04
N GLN A 156 -17.09 10.87 -8.62
CA GLN A 156 -16.05 11.87 -8.71
C GLN A 156 -15.57 12.23 -7.31
N GLU A 157 -14.27 12.08 -7.06
CA GLU A 157 -13.62 12.44 -5.81
C GLU A 157 -12.48 13.41 -6.13
N ASN A 158 -12.55 14.64 -5.60
CA ASN A 158 -11.57 15.71 -5.88
C ASN A 158 -11.31 15.93 -7.38
N GLY A 159 -12.36 15.85 -8.20
CA GLY A 159 -12.26 16.02 -9.66
C GLY A 159 -11.89 14.75 -10.43
N ILE A 160 -11.44 13.68 -9.76
CA ILE A 160 -11.00 12.42 -10.38
C ILE A 160 -12.17 11.44 -10.43
N LYS A 161 -12.39 10.82 -11.59
CA LYS A 161 -13.45 9.84 -11.84
C LYS A 161 -13.00 8.43 -11.54
N PHE A 162 -13.82 7.69 -10.80
CA PHE A 162 -13.61 6.30 -10.42
C PHE A 162 -14.87 5.48 -10.70
N LEU A 163 -14.71 4.20 -11.07
CA LEU A 163 -15.82 3.30 -11.34
C LEU A 163 -16.09 2.41 -10.13
N TYR A 164 -17.35 2.26 -9.72
CA TYR A 164 -17.72 1.38 -8.62
C TYR A 164 -18.79 0.37 -9.01
N CYS A 165 -18.61 -0.88 -8.57
CA CYS A 165 -19.67 -1.89 -8.52
C CYS A 165 -20.65 -1.54 -7.40
N MET A 166 -21.95 -1.41 -7.72
CA MET A 166 -22.98 -1.05 -6.74
C MET A 166 -23.50 -2.25 -5.93
N ASN A 167 -23.30 -3.47 -6.41
CA ASN A 167 -23.69 -4.68 -5.69
C ASN A 167 -22.81 -4.91 -4.45
N LYS A 168 -23.40 -4.92 -3.26
CA LYS A 168 -22.71 -5.19 -1.99
C LYS A 168 -22.29 -6.65 -1.85
N ASP A 169 -23.03 -7.57 -2.46
CA ASP A 169 -22.81 -9.01 -2.41
C ASP A 169 -22.03 -9.54 -3.63
N CYS A 170 -21.32 -8.66 -4.34
CA CYS A 170 -20.47 -9.05 -5.47
C CYS A 170 -19.39 -10.06 -5.04
N LEU A 171 -19.26 -11.16 -5.79
CA LEU A 171 -18.27 -12.22 -5.56
C LEU A 171 -16.84 -11.70 -5.45
N ALA A 172 -16.42 -10.77 -6.31
CA ALA A 172 -15.08 -10.18 -6.21
C ALA A 172 -14.87 -9.39 -4.91
N LYS A 173 -15.90 -8.70 -4.40
CA LYS A 173 -15.80 -8.01 -3.10
C LYS A 173 -15.63 -9.01 -1.97
N GLN A 174 -16.36 -10.12 -2.02
CA GLN A 174 -16.26 -11.20 -1.04
C GLN A 174 -14.88 -11.84 -1.07
N ILE A 175 -14.43 -12.34 -2.24
CA ILE A 175 -13.12 -12.97 -2.42
C ILE A 175 -12.02 -12.05 -1.90
N LYS A 176 -11.98 -10.79 -2.34
CA LYS A 176 -10.95 -9.83 -1.91
C LYS A 176 -11.04 -9.48 -0.42
N SER A 177 -12.24 -9.48 0.18
CA SER A 177 -12.42 -9.30 1.62
C SER A 177 -11.86 -10.48 2.41
N PHE A 178 -12.11 -11.72 1.97
CA PHE A 178 -11.50 -12.91 2.57
C PHE A 178 -9.99 -12.94 2.38
N THR A 179 -9.46 -12.59 1.19
CA THR A 179 -8.02 -12.49 0.94
C THR A 179 -7.35 -11.47 1.87
N HIS A 180 -8.01 -10.32 2.09
CA HIS A 180 -7.55 -9.33 3.06
C HIS A 180 -7.56 -9.86 4.48
N PHE A 181 -8.66 -10.50 4.90
CA PHE A 181 -8.84 -11.08 6.23
C PHE A 181 -7.73 -12.09 6.57
N VAL A 182 -7.37 -12.98 5.64
CA VAL A 182 -6.34 -14.00 5.86
C VAL A 182 -4.91 -13.47 5.71
N SER A 183 -4.73 -12.24 5.23
CA SER A 183 -3.40 -11.68 4.95
C SER A 183 -2.50 -11.62 6.19
N ARG A 184 -1.18 -11.60 5.97
CA ARG A 184 -0.16 -11.63 7.04
C ARG A 184 -0.40 -10.63 8.16
N ASP A 185 -0.75 -9.40 7.80
CA ASP A 185 -0.91 -8.29 8.75
C ASP A 185 -2.31 -8.25 9.39
N ALA A 186 -3.27 -9.00 8.82
CA ALA A 186 -4.62 -9.25 9.36
C ALA A 186 -4.62 -10.52 10.22
N MET A 187 -5.33 -11.59 9.85
CA MET A 187 -5.35 -12.83 10.64
C MET A 187 -4.11 -13.71 10.43
N GLY A 188 -3.43 -13.59 9.29
CA GLY A 188 -2.19 -14.31 8.99
C GLY A 188 -2.40 -15.81 8.88
N ILE A 189 -3.30 -16.22 7.99
CA ILE A 189 -3.59 -17.62 7.69
C ILE A 189 -2.91 -17.98 6.37
N ASP A 190 -1.86 -18.78 6.48
CA ASP A 190 -1.14 -19.34 5.33
C ASP A 190 -1.96 -20.46 4.68
N GLY A 191 -1.79 -20.63 3.37
CA GLY A 191 -2.47 -21.67 2.58
C GLY A 191 -3.81 -21.26 1.97
N LEU A 192 -4.35 -20.08 2.33
CA LEU A 192 -5.54 -19.49 1.70
C LEU A 192 -5.14 -18.41 0.69
N SER A 193 -4.64 -18.85 -0.46
CA SER A 193 -4.45 -17.96 -1.61
C SER A 193 -5.79 -17.43 -2.14
N GLU A 194 -5.77 -16.34 -2.92
CA GLU A 194 -6.99 -15.83 -3.58
C GLU A 194 -7.70 -16.91 -4.42
N ALA A 195 -6.93 -17.69 -5.19
CA ALA A 195 -7.45 -18.80 -5.98
C ALA A 195 -8.04 -19.93 -5.12
N THR A 196 -7.43 -20.22 -3.96
CA THR A 196 -7.98 -21.19 -3.00
C THR A 196 -9.32 -20.70 -2.44
N ILE A 197 -9.38 -19.43 -2.03
CA ILE A 197 -10.58 -18.80 -1.50
C ILE A 197 -11.70 -18.83 -2.53
N GLU A 198 -11.41 -18.50 -3.78
CA GLU A 198 -12.37 -18.58 -4.87
C GLU A 198 -12.95 -20.00 -5.04
N LYS A 199 -12.09 -21.03 -5.07
CA LYS A 199 -12.54 -22.44 -5.11
C LYS A 199 -13.42 -22.81 -3.93
N PHE A 200 -13.05 -22.38 -2.71
CA PHE A 200 -13.79 -22.71 -1.49
C PHE A 200 -15.15 -22.00 -1.42
N ILE A 201 -15.23 -20.75 -1.89
CA ILE A 201 -16.50 -20.02 -2.01
C ILE A 201 -17.38 -20.68 -3.09
N ALA A 202 -16.81 -21.05 -4.24
CA ALA A 202 -17.54 -21.71 -5.32
C ALA A 202 -18.13 -23.06 -4.91
N LYS A 203 -17.41 -23.83 -4.06
CA LYS A 203 -17.89 -25.07 -3.44
C LYS A 203 -18.85 -24.84 -2.27
N GLY A 204 -19.03 -23.59 -1.83
CA GLY A 204 -19.91 -23.24 -0.72
C GLY A 204 -19.33 -23.54 0.66
N PHE A 205 -18.02 -23.82 0.75
CA PHE A 205 -17.34 -24.11 2.02
C PHE A 205 -17.16 -22.86 2.89
N ILE A 206 -17.00 -21.69 2.28
CA ILE A 206 -16.85 -20.40 2.96
C ILE A 206 -17.95 -19.46 2.48
N LYS A 207 -18.73 -18.92 3.44
CA LYS A 207 -19.74 -17.88 3.20
C LYS A 207 -19.54 -16.68 4.13
N GLU A 208 -19.00 -16.92 5.32
CA GLU A 208 -18.60 -15.90 6.30
C GLU A 208 -17.23 -16.19 6.91
N TYR A 209 -16.64 -15.22 7.62
CA TYR A 209 -15.29 -15.37 8.18
C TYR A 209 -15.18 -16.55 9.16
N ALA A 210 -16.23 -16.82 9.94
CA ALA A 210 -16.28 -17.95 10.86
C ALA A 210 -16.16 -19.31 10.15
N ASP A 211 -16.60 -19.41 8.88
CA ASP A 211 -16.52 -20.66 8.12
C ASP A 211 -15.07 -21.07 7.82
N ILE A 212 -14.14 -20.10 7.71
CA ILE A 212 -12.70 -20.40 7.56
C ILE A 212 -12.23 -21.27 8.71
N TYR A 213 -12.65 -20.96 9.93
CA TYR A 213 -12.29 -21.70 11.14
C TYR A 213 -12.99 -23.06 11.23
N ARG A 214 -14.06 -23.27 10.46
CA ARG A 214 -14.86 -24.50 10.43
C ARG A 214 -14.58 -25.35 9.19
N ILE A 215 -13.54 -25.02 8.41
CA ILE A 215 -13.25 -25.68 7.13
C ILE A 215 -12.92 -27.17 7.30
N GLU A 216 -12.52 -27.58 8.51
CA GLU A 216 -12.18 -28.97 8.82
C GLU A 216 -13.33 -29.95 8.58
N LYS A 217 -14.60 -29.48 8.67
CA LYS A 217 -15.79 -30.29 8.36
C LYS A 217 -15.86 -30.75 6.88
N TYR A 218 -15.13 -30.10 5.99
CA TYR A 218 -15.06 -30.41 4.55
C TYR A 218 -13.77 -31.14 4.19
N ARG A 219 -13.11 -31.78 5.16
CA ARG A 219 -11.80 -32.45 4.98
C ARG A 219 -11.74 -33.30 3.72
N ASP A 220 -12.65 -34.27 3.61
CA ASP A 220 -12.56 -35.27 2.54
C ASP A 220 -12.76 -34.62 1.17
N GLU A 221 -13.70 -33.68 1.06
CA GLU A 221 -13.91 -32.91 -0.17
C GLU A 221 -12.70 -32.06 -0.55
N ILE A 222 -12.03 -31.44 0.43
CA ILE A 222 -10.86 -30.58 0.17
C ILE A 222 -9.63 -31.40 -0.19
N VAL A 223 -9.40 -32.54 0.47
CA VAL A 223 -8.25 -33.41 0.18
C VAL A 223 -8.32 -33.97 -1.24
N ASP A 224 -9.52 -34.23 -1.74
CA ASP A 224 -9.76 -34.75 -3.10
C ASP A 224 -9.74 -33.67 -4.20
N MET A 225 -9.61 -32.39 -3.85
CA MET A 225 -9.55 -31.30 -4.84
C MET A 225 -8.22 -31.26 -5.59
N GLU A 226 -8.28 -30.88 -6.87
CA GLU A 226 -7.08 -30.65 -7.68
C GLU A 226 -6.18 -29.55 -7.08
N GLY A 227 -4.92 -29.92 -6.82
CA GLY A 227 -3.92 -29.09 -6.16
C GLY A 227 -3.92 -29.20 -4.62
N PHE A 228 -4.81 -30.01 -4.05
CA PHE A 228 -4.87 -30.31 -2.63
C PHE A 228 -4.47 -31.77 -2.35
N GLY A 229 -4.17 -32.03 -1.07
CA GLY A 229 -3.84 -33.35 -0.57
C GLY A 229 -3.66 -33.30 0.95
N GLU A 230 -3.47 -34.45 1.57
CA GLU A 230 -3.42 -34.61 3.03
C GLU A 230 -2.46 -33.64 3.73
N LYS A 231 -1.27 -33.44 3.15
CA LYS A 231 -0.25 -32.55 3.71
C LYS A 231 -0.64 -31.08 3.60
N SER A 232 -1.19 -30.64 2.46
CA SER A 232 -1.58 -29.23 2.29
C SER A 232 -2.79 -28.89 3.15
N PHE A 233 -3.76 -29.81 3.25
CA PHE A 233 -4.90 -29.68 4.14
C PHE A 233 -4.48 -29.55 5.61
N ARG A 234 -3.57 -30.42 6.08
CA ARG A 234 -3.04 -30.35 7.46
C ARG A 234 -2.32 -29.04 7.73
N ASN A 235 -1.51 -28.55 6.79
CA ASN A 235 -0.83 -27.26 6.93
C ASN A 235 -1.82 -26.10 7.02
N LEU A 236 -2.87 -26.12 6.21
CA LEU A 236 -3.94 -25.14 6.24
C LEU A 236 -4.66 -25.15 7.61
N VAL A 237 -5.11 -26.31 8.08
CA VAL A 237 -5.79 -26.45 9.38
C VAL A 237 -4.88 -25.99 10.53
N ASN A 238 -3.60 -26.33 10.49
CA ASN A 238 -2.63 -25.85 11.48
C ASN A 238 -2.50 -24.32 11.47
N SER A 239 -2.46 -23.70 10.29
CA SER A 239 -2.37 -22.24 10.17
C SER A 239 -3.64 -21.56 10.68
N ILE A 240 -4.81 -22.10 10.34
CA ILE A 240 -6.12 -21.64 10.84
C ILE A 240 -6.15 -21.72 12.37
N ASN A 241 -5.81 -22.87 12.95
CA ASN A 241 -5.83 -23.08 14.40
C ASN A 241 -4.84 -22.15 15.13
N LYS A 242 -3.67 -21.91 14.55
CA LYS A 242 -2.73 -20.91 15.08
C LYS A 242 -3.32 -19.50 15.09
N SER A 243 -4.03 -19.12 14.03
CA SER A 243 -4.65 -17.79 13.90
C SER A 243 -5.84 -17.53 14.82
N ARG A 244 -6.39 -18.58 15.47
CA ARG A 244 -7.48 -18.44 16.46
C ARG A 244 -7.04 -17.58 17.64
N LYS A 245 -5.77 -17.71 18.06
CA LYS A 245 -5.15 -16.81 19.01
C LYS A 245 -4.66 -15.57 18.26
N THR A 246 -5.32 -14.44 18.52
CA THR A 246 -5.05 -13.18 17.81
C THR A 246 -5.23 -12.00 18.75
N ASN A 247 -5.09 -10.77 18.24
CA ASN A 247 -5.34 -9.55 18.99
C ASN A 247 -6.36 -8.65 18.30
N ALA A 248 -6.89 -7.67 19.06
CA ALA A 248 -7.91 -6.74 18.58
C ALA A 248 -7.48 -5.94 17.34
N VAL A 249 -6.19 -5.60 17.20
CA VAL A 249 -5.67 -4.84 16.04
C VAL A 249 -5.79 -5.67 14.75
N ARG A 250 -5.32 -6.92 14.80
CA ARG A 250 -5.37 -7.85 13.67
C ARG A 250 -6.80 -8.13 13.24
N LEU A 251 -7.69 -8.36 14.22
CA LEU A 251 -9.11 -8.55 13.96
C LEU A 251 -9.73 -7.30 13.31
N LEU A 252 -9.59 -6.12 13.92
CA LEU A 252 -10.19 -4.88 13.42
C LEU A 252 -9.68 -4.54 12.00
N TYR A 253 -8.38 -4.69 11.77
CA TYR A 253 -7.80 -4.51 10.43
C TYR A 253 -8.34 -5.54 9.43
N GLY A 254 -8.43 -6.80 9.83
CA GLY A 254 -8.92 -7.91 9.00
C GLY A 254 -10.40 -7.76 8.58
N LEU A 255 -11.23 -7.09 9.37
CA LEU A 255 -12.63 -6.80 9.01
C LEU A 255 -12.76 -5.89 7.77
N GLY A 256 -11.69 -5.18 7.39
CA GLY A 256 -11.61 -4.46 6.12
C GLY A 256 -12.52 -3.23 6.04
N ILE A 257 -12.80 -2.58 7.18
CA ILE A 257 -13.65 -1.38 7.27
C ILE A 257 -13.08 -0.28 6.34
N PRO A 258 -13.92 0.36 5.49
CA PRO A 258 -13.47 1.43 4.60
C PRO A 258 -12.68 2.52 5.34
N ASN A 259 -11.54 2.93 4.77
CA ASN A 259 -10.64 3.96 5.32
C ASN A 259 -9.96 3.63 6.67
N ILE A 260 -10.16 2.44 7.23
CA ILE A 260 -9.48 1.97 8.44
C ILE A 260 -8.32 1.03 8.05
N GLY A 261 -7.15 1.61 7.81
CA GLY A 261 -5.91 0.87 7.61
C GLY A 261 -5.26 0.38 8.91
N LEU A 262 -4.20 -0.42 8.81
CA LEU A 262 -3.52 -1.02 9.97
C LEU A 262 -3.09 0.00 11.03
N SER A 263 -2.51 1.14 10.61
CA SER A 263 -2.09 2.19 11.54
C SER A 263 -3.28 2.83 12.29
N ASN A 264 -4.44 2.97 11.63
CA ASN A 264 -5.64 3.50 12.28
C ASN A 264 -6.28 2.46 13.20
N ALA A 265 -6.28 1.18 12.82
CA ALA A 265 -6.72 0.09 13.68
C ALA A 265 -5.92 0.03 14.99
N LYS A 266 -4.58 0.20 14.92
CA LYS A 266 -3.73 0.29 16.12
C LYS A 266 -4.15 1.42 17.07
N LEU A 267 -4.41 2.61 16.54
CA LEU A 267 -4.81 3.77 17.35
C LEU A 267 -6.15 3.56 18.03
N ILE A 268 -7.14 3.09 17.27
CA ILE A 268 -8.48 2.81 17.79
C ILE A 268 -8.36 1.76 18.90
N CYS A 269 -7.68 0.65 18.64
CA CYS A 269 -7.50 -0.39 19.66
C CYS A 269 -6.75 0.14 20.89
N SER A 270 -5.67 0.89 20.72
CA SER A 270 -4.90 1.47 21.82
C SER A 270 -5.74 2.42 22.68
N HIS A 271 -6.50 3.31 22.05
CA HIS A 271 -7.39 4.26 22.74
C HIS A 271 -8.40 3.54 23.63
N PHE A 272 -8.95 2.42 23.15
CA PHE A 272 -9.90 1.59 23.90
C PHE A 272 -9.21 0.47 24.71
N SER A 273 -7.90 0.60 24.98
CA SER A 273 -7.12 -0.35 25.81
C SER A 273 -7.19 -1.81 25.33
N TYR A 274 -7.33 -2.00 24.02
CA TYR A 274 -7.48 -3.28 23.34
C TYR A 274 -8.70 -4.09 23.79
N ASP A 275 -9.67 -3.46 24.45
CA ASP A 275 -10.94 -4.07 24.85
C ASP A 275 -11.89 -4.10 23.64
N TRP A 276 -12.11 -5.31 23.11
CA TRP A 276 -12.96 -5.51 21.95
C TRP A 276 -14.39 -4.97 22.13
N ASN A 277 -14.97 -5.10 23.33
CA ASN A 277 -16.33 -4.64 23.58
C ASN A 277 -16.42 -3.11 23.45
N ARG A 278 -15.41 -2.39 23.96
CA ARG A 278 -15.32 -0.94 23.81
C ARG A 278 -15.03 -0.53 22.37
N ILE A 279 -14.14 -1.26 21.68
CA ILE A 279 -13.80 -1.02 20.28
C ILE A 279 -15.05 -1.15 19.40
N GLU A 280 -15.81 -2.24 19.55
CA GLU A 280 -17.02 -2.51 18.77
C GLU A 280 -18.11 -1.45 18.99
N ASN A 281 -18.22 -0.94 20.22
CA ASN A 281 -19.25 0.02 20.64
C ASN A 281 -18.79 1.49 20.67
N ALA A 282 -17.65 1.81 20.07
CA ALA A 282 -17.10 3.15 20.07
C ALA A 282 -18.07 4.17 19.45
N ALA A 283 -18.35 5.27 20.16
CA ALA A 283 -19.18 6.35 19.66
C ALA A 283 -18.42 7.22 18.64
N PHE A 284 -19.17 7.94 17.80
CA PHE A 284 -18.60 8.82 16.79
C PHE A 284 -17.71 9.92 17.41
N GLU A 285 -18.18 10.52 18.50
CA GLU A 285 -17.49 11.59 19.22
C GLU A 285 -16.18 11.10 19.86
N GLU A 286 -16.18 9.89 20.41
CA GLU A 286 -14.97 9.27 20.97
C GLU A 286 -13.95 9.00 19.86
N LEU A 287 -14.39 8.51 18.70
CA LEU A 287 -13.51 8.25 17.56
C LEU A 287 -12.87 9.53 17.01
N ILE A 288 -13.62 10.63 16.91
CA ILE A 288 -13.08 11.92 16.46
C ILE A 288 -12.05 12.48 17.43
N SER A 289 -12.18 12.18 18.74
CA SER A 289 -11.19 12.60 19.72
C SER A 289 -9.82 11.94 19.52
N ILE A 290 -9.77 10.81 18.81
CA ILE A 290 -8.53 10.10 18.50
C ILE A 290 -7.78 10.86 17.41
N LYS A 291 -6.61 11.38 17.74
CA LYS A 291 -5.77 12.11 16.79
C LYS A 291 -5.48 11.29 15.54
N GLY A 292 -5.84 11.86 14.38
CA GLY A 292 -5.64 11.23 13.09
C GLY A 292 -6.75 10.28 12.66
N ILE A 293 -7.87 10.23 13.37
CA ILE A 293 -9.16 9.72 12.90
C ILE A 293 -10.04 10.93 12.56
N GLY A 294 -10.40 11.07 11.28
CA GLY A 294 -11.28 12.15 10.82
C GLY A 294 -12.74 11.73 10.74
N GLU A 295 -13.65 12.69 10.55
CA GLU A 295 -15.11 12.48 10.47
C GLU A 295 -15.52 11.38 9.47
N VAL A 296 -14.88 11.35 8.29
CA VAL A 296 -15.15 10.32 7.26
C VAL A 296 -14.82 8.91 7.77
N MET A 297 -13.70 8.76 8.49
CA MET A 297 -13.30 7.46 9.04
C MET A 297 -14.21 7.05 10.19
N ALA A 298 -14.51 7.97 11.11
CA ALA A 298 -15.42 7.74 12.22
C ALA A 298 -16.83 7.36 11.73
N GLY A 299 -17.33 8.06 10.69
CA GLY A 299 -18.63 7.77 10.09
C GLY A 299 -18.71 6.38 9.47
N GLU A 300 -17.71 5.98 8.68
CA GLU A 300 -17.67 4.62 8.10
C GLU A 300 -17.48 3.54 9.16
N TYR A 301 -16.73 3.83 10.23
CA TYR A 301 -16.58 2.92 11.38
C TYR A 301 -17.91 2.66 12.08
N VAL A 302 -18.61 3.72 12.51
CA VAL A 302 -19.91 3.61 13.20
C VAL A 302 -20.95 2.96 12.31
N LYS A 303 -20.99 3.31 11.03
CA LYS A 303 -21.87 2.69 10.03
C LYS A 303 -21.60 1.19 9.87
N PHE A 304 -20.34 0.76 9.94
CA PHE A 304 -19.98 -0.65 9.86
C PHE A 304 -20.50 -1.44 11.08
N PHE A 305 -20.31 -0.93 12.30
CA PHE A 305 -20.72 -1.61 13.54
C PHE A 305 -22.20 -1.44 13.88
N SER A 306 -22.90 -0.45 13.34
CA SER A 306 -24.37 -0.31 13.47
C SER A 306 -25.16 -1.28 12.58
N SER A 307 -24.52 -1.93 11.60
CA SER A 307 -25.15 -2.93 10.74
C SER A 307 -25.37 -4.25 11.50
N GLU A 308 -26.64 -4.62 11.73
CA GLU A 308 -27.01 -5.90 12.37
C GLU A 308 -26.36 -7.11 11.68
N ARG A 309 -26.30 -7.10 10.35
CA ARG A 309 -25.64 -8.15 9.56
C ARG A 309 -24.16 -8.27 9.95
N ASN A 310 -23.44 -7.15 10.05
CA ASN A 310 -22.01 -7.17 10.40
C ASN A 310 -21.80 -7.63 11.83
N ARG A 311 -22.62 -7.16 12.78
CA ARG A 311 -22.54 -7.59 14.18
C ARG A 311 -22.77 -9.09 14.33
N ARG A 312 -23.75 -9.65 13.61
CA ARG A 312 -23.98 -11.11 13.57
C ARG A 312 -22.76 -11.87 13.05
N LEU A 313 -22.16 -11.41 11.95
CA LEU A 313 -20.97 -12.04 11.37
C LEU A 313 -19.77 -11.99 12.32
N ILE A 314 -19.57 -10.86 13.01
CA ILE A 314 -18.50 -10.67 13.99
C ILE A 314 -18.73 -11.54 15.21
N ASN A 315 -19.95 -11.61 15.74
CA ASN A 315 -20.28 -12.47 16.88
C ASN A 315 -20.03 -13.95 16.57
N ASN A 316 -20.38 -14.42 15.37
CA ASN A 316 -20.07 -15.76 14.92
C ASN A 316 -18.56 -15.99 14.84
N LEU A 317 -17.80 -15.01 14.35
CA LEU A 317 -16.35 -15.08 14.26
C LEU A 317 -15.69 -15.08 15.65
N LEU A 318 -16.14 -14.25 16.58
CA LEU A 318 -15.59 -14.18 17.93
C LEU A 318 -15.73 -15.49 18.71
N GLN A 319 -16.71 -16.34 18.39
CA GLN A 319 -16.82 -17.69 18.96
C GLN A 319 -15.65 -18.61 18.55
N GLU A 320 -14.97 -18.30 17.45
CA GLU A 320 -13.86 -19.08 16.92
C GLU A 320 -12.49 -18.54 17.35
N LEU A 321 -12.46 -17.36 17.99
CA LEU A 321 -11.25 -16.60 18.30
C LEU A 321 -11.01 -16.46 19.81
N GLU A 322 -9.74 -16.47 20.18
CA GLU A 322 -9.24 -16.09 21.48
C GLU A 322 -8.49 -14.77 21.30
N LEU A 323 -9.08 -13.67 21.76
CA LEU A 323 -8.44 -12.36 21.73
C LEU A 323 -7.51 -12.22 22.93
N GLU A 324 -6.21 -12.30 22.65
CA GLU A 324 -5.18 -11.98 23.62
C GLU A 324 -5.27 -10.48 23.94
N LYS A 325 -5.43 -10.17 25.22
CA LYS A 325 -5.20 -8.81 25.70
C LYS A 325 -3.74 -8.51 25.41
N ALA A 326 -3.47 -7.45 24.66
CA ALA A 326 -2.11 -6.95 24.59
C ALA A 326 -1.67 -6.71 26.04
N GLU A 327 -0.55 -7.31 26.45
CA GLU A 327 0.18 -6.78 27.59
C GLU A 327 0.42 -5.32 27.24
N VAL A 328 -0.29 -4.42 27.92
CA VAL A 328 0.09 -3.02 27.94
C VAL A 328 1.45 -3.08 28.60
N SER A 329 2.50 -3.15 27.79
CA SER A 329 3.87 -3.06 28.27
C SER A 329 3.85 -1.85 29.17
N GLY A 330 4.10 -2.04 30.46
CA GLY A 330 4.22 -0.96 31.45
C GLY A 330 5.42 -0.05 31.17
N GLU A 331 5.90 -0.03 29.93
CA GLU A 331 6.75 0.98 29.37
C GLU A 331 5.91 2.24 29.18
N ASP A 332 6.36 3.33 29.81
CA ASP A 332 5.74 4.64 29.69
C ASP A 332 5.40 4.95 28.23
N GLN A 333 4.12 5.20 27.97
CA GLN A 333 3.60 5.56 26.65
C GLN A 333 3.94 7.03 26.35
N ILE A 334 5.22 7.35 26.37
CA ILE A 334 5.78 8.70 26.27
C ILE A 334 5.39 9.40 24.95
N PHE A 335 4.98 8.64 23.94
CA PHE A 335 4.57 9.16 22.63
C PHE A 335 3.08 9.03 22.35
N LYS A 336 2.27 8.78 23.38
CA LYS A 336 0.82 8.73 23.23
C LYS A 336 0.30 10.01 22.58
N ASP A 337 -0.55 9.86 21.58
CA ASP A 337 -1.15 10.95 20.79
C ASP A 337 -0.16 11.80 19.97
N ILE A 338 1.09 11.33 19.82
CA ILE A 338 2.10 11.96 18.98
C ILE A 338 2.21 11.24 17.64
N THR A 339 2.09 12.01 16.55
CA THR A 339 2.20 11.54 15.17
C THR A 339 3.53 11.93 14.56
N PHE A 340 4.31 10.91 14.23
CA PHE A 340 5.57 11.00 13.52
C PHE A 340 5.40 10.73 12.02
N VAL A 341 6.25 11.36 11.23
CA VAL A 341 6.54 10.95 9.86
C VAL A 341 8.03 10.66 9.80
N ILE A 342 8.42 9.56 9.15
CA ILE A 342 9.83 9.22 8.95
C ILE A 342 10.22 9.53 7.51
N THR A 343 11.33 10.25 7.32
CA THR A 343 11.92 10.50 6.01
C THR A 343 13.44 10.52 6.12
N GLY A 344 14.15 10.39 4.99
CA GLY A 344 15.62 10.33 5.00
C GLY A 344 16.18 8.97 5.44
N GLN A 345 17.51 8.88 5.54
CA GLN A 345 18.19 7.67 6.01
C GLN A 345 18.12 7.57 7.53
N VAL A 346 18.07 6.34 8.03
CA VAL A 346 18.20 6.00 9.45
C VAL A 346 19.59 5.42 9.69
N TYR A 347 20.25 5.87 10.74
CA TYR A 347 21.61 5.51 11.14
C TYR A 347 21.62 4.67 12.42
N ASN A 348 20.66 4.91 13.33
CA ASN A 348 20.62 4.22 14.63
C ASN A 348 19.71 2.97 14.65
N TYR A 349 18.94 2.74 13.58
CA TYR A 349 18.09 1.56 13.40
C TYR A 349 18.43 0.84 12.08
N LYS A 350 18.25 -0.48 12.02
CA LYS A 350 18.55 -1.30 10.83
C LYS A 350 17.77 -0.86 9.60
N ASN A 351 16.54 -0.38 9.80
CA ASN A 351 15.69 0.18 8.76
C ASN A 351 14.56 1.02 9.37
N ARG A 352 13.88 1.81 8.53
CA ARG A 352 12.71 2.61 8.94
C ARG A 352 11.60 1.79 9.57
N GLY A 353 11.49 0.49 9.23
CA GLY A 353 10.51 -0.41 9.82
C GLY A 353 10.82 -0.81 11.27
N GLU A 354 12.09 -0.80 11.67
CA GLU A 354 12.50 -0.97 13.06
C GLU A 354 12.25 0.30 13.88
N LEU A 355 12.63 1.46 13.36
CA LEU A 355 12.29 2.76 13.98
C LEU A 355 10.78 2.93 14.14
N LYS A 356 9.99 2.56 13.11
CA LYS A 356 8.52 2.57 13.18
C LYS A 356 8.00 1.70 14.31
N ARG A 357 8.56 0.51 14.52
CA ARG A 357 8.18 -0.38 15.62
C ARG A 357 8.57 0.21 16.98
N ALA A 358 9.72 0.88 17.09
CA ALA A 358 10.13 1.55 18.32
C ALA A 358 9.18 2.70 18.72
N ILE A 359 8.79 3.52 17.74
CA ILE A 359 7.80 4.60 17.94
C ILE A 359 6.45 4.02 18.37
N GLU A 360 5.95 3.03 17.62
CA GLU A 360 4.65 2.41 17.88
C GLU A 360 4.63 1.65 19.22
N GLY A 361 5.76 1.08 19.66
CA GLY A 361 5.90 0.41 20.95
C GLY A 361 5.74 1.34 22.16
N LYS A 362 6.05 2.63 21.99
CA LYS A 362 5.89 3.68 23.03
C LYS A 362 4.61 4.53 22.84
N GLY A 363 3.67 4.06 22.01
CA GLY A 363 2.36 4.67 21.81
C GLY A 363 2.27 5.72 20.71
N GLY A 364 3.35 5.96 19.95
CA GLY A 364 3.38 6.93 18.86
C GLY A 364 2.79 6.41 17.54
N LYS A 365 2.23 7.31 16.72
CA LYS A 365 1.74 7.01 15.36
C LYS A 365 2.83 7.28 14.34
N VAL A 366 3.00 6.41 13.34
CA VAL A 366 3.82 6.72 12.15
C VAL A 366 2.95 6.78 10.90
N THR A 367 3.03 7.89 10.18
CA THR A 367 2.31 8.12 8.91
C THR A 367 3.28 8.34 7.75
N ASP A 368 2.81 8.09 6.53
CA ASP A 368 3.64 8.18 5.32
C ASP A 368 3.71 9.60 4.74
N SER A 369 2.83 10.51 5.16
CA SER A 369 2.72 11.86 4.62
C SER A 369 2.67 12.88 5.75
N VAL A 370 3.32 14.02 5.53
CA VAL A 370 3.25 15.17 6.43
C VAL A 370 1.91 15.86 6.21
N THR A 371 1.11 15.96 7.27
CA THR A 371 -0.22 16.59 7.27
C THR A 371 -0.31 17.57 8.45
N SER A 372 -1.38 18.35 8.53
CA SER A 372 -1.65 19.21 9.71
C SER A 372 -1.75 18.44 11.03
N ASN A 373 -1.97 17.12 10.98
CA ASN A 373 -2.06 16.25 12.16
C ASN A 373 -0.71 15.64 12.56
N THR A 374 0.36 15.93 11.83
CA THR A 374 1.72 15.45 12.13
C THR A 374 2.38 16.37 13.15
N ASP A 375 2.94 15.80 14.22
CA ASP A 375 3.63 16.56 15.28
C ASP A 375 5.12 16.72 14.99
N TYR A 376 5.74 15.61 14.57
CA TYR A 376 7.18 15.56 14.34
C TYR A 376 7.51 14.86 13.03
N LEU A 377 8.48 15.41 12.31
CA LEU A 377 9.14 14.74 11.21
C LEU A 377 10.50 14.25 11.69
N ILE A 378 10.73 12.94 11.72
CA ILE A 378 12.05 12.36 11.97
C ILE A 378 12.82 12.35 10.66
N ASN A 379 13.91 13.11 10.63
CA ASN A 379 14.90 13.12 9.57
C ASN A 379 16.25 13.58 10.12
N ASN A 380 17.28 12.76 9.98
CA ASN A 380 18.65 13.14 10.36
C ASN A 380 19.20 14.32 9.55
N ASP A 381 18.65 14.55 8.36
CA ASP A 381 18.87 15.79 7.61
C ASP A 381 17.72 16.78 7.92
N ILE A 382 17.84 17.49 9.04
CA ILE A 382 16.84 18.46 9.52
C ILE A 382 16.65 19.59 8.50
N LEU A 383 17.72 20.00 7.83
CA LEU A 383 17.73 21.07 6.83
C LEU A 383 17.24 20.60 5.45
N SER A 384 16.77 19.36 5.31
CA SER A 384 16.40 18.82 4.02
C SER A 384 15.41 19.70 3.24
N ASN A 385 15.54 19.70 1.92
CA ASN A 385 14.61 20.28 0.95
C ASN A 385 13.67 19.22 0.38
N SER A 386 13.63 18.02 0.99
CA SER A 386 12.67 16.99 0.64
C SER A 386 11.25 17.54 0.69
N ALA A 387 10.35 17.01 -0.15
CA ALA A 387 8.95 17.43 -0.17
C ALA A 387 8.30 17.36 1.23
N LYS A 388 8.68 16.36 2.04
CA LYS A 388 8.21 16.20 3.43
C LYS A 388 8.80 17.25 4.37
N ASN A 389 10.11 17.56 4.32
CA ASN A 389 10.70 18.61 5.15
C ASN A 389 10.18 20.00 4.79
N ARG A 390 10.00 20.28 3.48
CA ARG A 390 9.35 21.51 3.03
C ARG A 390 7.92 21.60 3.57
N LYS A 391 7.14 20.53 3.44
CA LYS A 391 5.77 20.52 3.94
C LYS A 391 5.69 20.67 5.46
N ALA A 392 6.64 20.06 6.19
CA ALA A 392 6.74 20.24 7.64
C ALA A 392 7.05 21.69 8.01
N LYS A 393 8.03 22.33 7.35
CA LYS A 393 8.35 23.76 7.54
C LYS A 393 7.15 24.66 7.21
N GLU A 394 6.47 24.42 6.10
CA GLU A 394 5.26 25.17 5.68
C GLU A 394 4.13 25.08 6.71
N LEU A 395 3.98 23.92 7.36
CA LEU A 395 2.94 23.67 8.38
C LEU A 395 3.42 23.97 9.82
N GLY A 396 4.66 24.44 10.01
CA GLY A 396 5.23 24.71 11.33
C GLY A 396 5.54 23.46 12.17
N ILE A 397 5.64 22.29 11.55
CA ILE A 397 5.89 20.99 12.19
C ILE A 397 7.38 20.84 12.50
N LYS A 398 7.72 20.45 13.73
CA LYS A 398 9.11 20.33 14.17
C LYS A 398 9.79 19.14 13.51
N ILE A 399 11.02 19.35 13.05
CA ILE A 399 11.86 18.30 12.46
C ILE A 399 12.92 17.91 13.49
N ILE A 400 13.04 16.62 13.79
CA ILE A 400 13.99 16.06 14.75
C ILE A 400 14.85 14.99 14.07
N ASP A 401 16.05 14.76 14.57
CA ASP A 401 16.90 13.65 14.17
C ASP A 401 16.65 12.40 15.03
N GLU A 402 17.29 11.29 14.69
CA GLU A 402 17.19 10.06 15.48
C GLU A 402 17.84 10.19 16.86
N ALA A 403 18.86 11.04 17.01
CA ALA A 403 19.51 11.25 18.29
C ALA A 403 18.56 11.87 19.31
N ALA A 404 17.83 12.92 18.92
CA ALA A 404 16.80 13.55 19.73
C ALA A 404 15.65 12.58 20.05
N PHE A 405 15.25 11.75 19.09
CA PHE A 405 14.24 10.71 19.32
C PHE A 405 14.70 9.66 20.35
N ILE A 406 15.95 9.20 20.27
CA ILE A 406 16.53 8.24 21.21
C ILE A 406 16.70 8.86 22.60
N GLU A 407 17.02 10.15 22.67
CA GLU A 407 17.07 10.88 23.94
C GLU A 407 15.69 10.90 24.61
N TRP A 408 14.61 11.12 23.85
CA TRP A 408 13.25 11.02 24.38
C TRP A 408 12.92 9.61 24.87
N LEU A 409 13.33 8.58 24.11
CA LEU A 409 13.15 7.17 24.51
C LEU A 409 13.83 6.81 25.83
N ASN A 410 15.07 7.27 26.02
CA ASN A 410 15.90 6.89 27.16
C ASN A 410 15.72 7.81 28.37
N GLY A 411 15.39 9.08 28.14
CA GLY A 411 15.21 10.09 29.18
C GLY A 411 13.79 10.15 29.76
N GLY A 412 12.83 9.44 29.18
CA GLY A 412 11.42 9.52 29.59
C GLY A 412 10.79 10.90 29.34
N ILE A 413 11.39 11.69 28.45
CA ILE A 413 10.94 13.04 28.14
C ILE A 413 9.69 12.92 27.26
N GLN A 414 8.57 13.42 27.75
CA GLN A 414 7.35 13.56 26.95
C GLN A 414 7.50 14.82 26.06
N PRO A 415 7.54 14.68 24.73
CA PRO A 415 7.77 15.80 23.81
C PRO A 415 6.67 16.86 23.81
#